data_AF-A0A2V0QJU5-F1
#
_entry.id   AF-A0A2V0QJU5-F1
#
_cell.length_a   1.000
_cell.length_b   1.000
_cell.length_c   1.000
_cell.angle_alpha   90.00
_cell.angle_beta   90.00
_cell.angle_gamma   90.00
#
_symmetry.space_group_name_H-M   'P 1'
#
loop_
_entity.id
_entity.type
_entity.pdbx_description
1 polymer ?
#
loop_
_entity_poly.entity_id
_entity_poly.type
_entity_poly.pdbx_seq_one_letter_code
_entity_poly.pdbx_strand_id
1 'polypeptide(L)'
;MPANKTQSGFLTRSIKGHGGNANFFRFEDKAGAEQVSLHAERDLDTHVEANESHTVGGDRKITVKGKHSETIQLEASIAVEEGSYFVTVDKGEVKIKAATSITLEVGSSKLVMNKDGTITLSGIMVNVEGTTKINLNK
;
A
#
# COMPACT_ATOMS: atom_id res chain seq x y z
N MET A 1 6.34 36.01 8.31
CA MET A 1 6.62 36.54 9.67
C MET A 1 8.03 36.15 10.07
N PRO A 2 8.68 36.85 11.03
CA PRO A 2 10.11 36.67 11.31
C PRO A 2 10.56 35.26 11.68
N ALA A 3 9.67 34.46 12.26
CA ALA A 3 9.95 33.06 12.62
C ALA A 3 9.94 32.10 11.42
N ASN A 4 9.12 32.38 10.39
CA ASN A 4 8.91 31.51 9.22
C ASN A 4 9.31 32.25 7.94
N LYS A 5 10.49 32.89 7.94
CA LYS A 5 10.98 33.68 6.79
C LYS A 5 11.32 32.82 5.58
N THR A 6 11.58 31.54 5.79
CA THR A 6 11.94 30.52 4.79
C THR A 6 10.73 29.79 4.23
N GLN A 7 9.51 30.13 4.67
CA GLN A 7 8.29 29.54 4.13
C GLN A 7 7.72 30.39 2.99
N SER A 8 7.33 29.73 1.92
CA SER A 8 6.65 30.34 0.77
C SER A 8 5.54 29.43 0.24
N GLY A 9 4.63 29.96 -0.58
CA GLY A 9 3.57 29.15 -1.20
C GLY A 9 2.25 29.88 -1.39
N PHE A 10 1.20 29.10 -1.63
CA PHE A 10 -0.16 29.57 -1.87
C PHE A 10 -1.11 28.97 -0.82
N LEU A 11 -1.96 29.81 -0.25
CA LEU A 11 -3.02 29.41 0.67
C LEU A 11 -4.34 30.01 0.19
N THR A 12 -5.36 29.17 0.06
CA THR A 12 -6.73 29.60 -0.23
C THR A 12 -7.64 29.27 0.94
N ARG A 13 -8.77 29.98 1.05
CA ARG A 13 -9.78 29.73 2.08
C ARG A 13 -11.12 29.44 1.44
N SER A 14 -11.86 28.51 2.05
CA SER A 14 -13.24 28.26 1.65
C SER A 14 -14.09 29.51 1.85
N ILE A 15 -14.91 29.83 0.85
CA ILE A 15 -15.87 30.94 0.93
C ILE A 15 -16.87 30.62 2.04
N LYS A 16 -17.06 31.56 2.97
CA LYS A 16 -17.90 31.39 4.19
C LYS A 16 -17.45 30.25 5.13
N GLY A 17 -16.23 29.72 4.94
CA GLY A 17 -15.60 28.82 5.91
C GLY A 17 -15.03 29.58 7.12
N HIS A 18 -14.50 28.84 8.10
CA HIS A 18 -13.71 29.41 9.19
C HIS A 18 -12.21 29.36 8.86
N GLY A 19 -11.37 29.95 9.72
CA GLY A 19 -9.92 30.05 9.49
C GLY A 19 -9.17 28.72 9.33
N GLY A 20 -9.81 27.59 9.61
CA GLY A 20 -9.26 26.25 9.44
C GLY A 20 -9.55 25.62 8.08
N ASN A 21 -10.58 26.07 7.35
CA ASN A 21 -10.92 25.51 6.05
C ASN A 21 -10.04 26.11 4.97
N ALA A 22 -8.98 25.40 4.56
CA ALA A 22 -7.99 25.91 3.64
C ALA A 22 -7.42 24.84 2.74
N ASN A 23 -7.08 25.21 1.50
CA ASN A 23 -6.14 24.43 0.69
C ASN A 23 -4.81 25.16 0.71
N PHE A 24 -3.70 24.42 0.75
CA PHE A 24 -2.40 25.05 0.62
C PHE A 24 -1.39 24.18 -0.11
N PHE A 25 -0.47 24.86 -0.77
CA PHE A 25 0.76 24.29 -1.29
C PHE A 25 1.91 25.15 -0.78
N ARG A 26 2.74 24.58 0.10
CA ARG A 26 3.76 25.30 0.88
C ARG A 26 5.14 24.67 0.69
N PHE A 27 6.13 25.52 0.52
CA PHE A 27 7.55 25.20 0.55
C PHE A 27 8.17 25.74 1.85
N GLU A 28 9.05 24.96 2.46
CA GLU A 28 9.93 25.33 3.56
C GLU A 28 11.38 25.13 3.10
N ASP A 29 12.15 26.21 3.04
CA ASP A 29 13.54 26.24 2.57
C ASP A 29 14.56 26.38 3.72
N LYS A 30 14.14 26.07 4.95
CA LYS A 30 15.06 26.03 6.10
C LYS A 30 16.02 24.84 5.95
N ALA A 31 17.31 25.15 5.82
CA ALA A 31 18.37 24.16 5.67
C ALA A 31 18.28 23.01 6.69
N GLY A 32 18.23 21.76 6.20
CA GLY A 32 18.13 20.54 6.98
C GLY A 32 16.74 20.24 7.56
N ALA A 33 15.73 21.03 7.19
CA ALA A 33 14.33 20.86 7.57
C ALA A 33 13.40 21.18 6.39
N GLU A 34 13.89 20.98 5.17
CA GLU A 34 13.19 21.30 3.94
C GLU A 34 11.91 20.47 3.82
N GLN A 35 10.84 21.09 3.34
CA GLN A 35 9.57 20.40 3.17
C GLN A 35 8.73 21.02 2.07
N VAL A 36 8.10 20.15 1.29
CA VAL A 36 6.95 20.50 0.47
C VAL A 36 5.70 19.92 1.13
N SER A 37 4.67 20.74 1.31
CA SER A 37 3.41 20.34 1.93
C SER A 37 2.24 20.71 1.04
N LEU A 38 1.50 19.71 0.61
CA LEU A 38 0.24 19.84 -0.11
C LEU A 38 -0.89 19.42 0.81
N HIS A 39 -1.88 20.29 0.95
CA HIS A 39 -3.08 20.03 1.73
C HIS A 39 -4.31 20.42 0.92
N ALA A 40 -5.21 19.45 0.77
CA ALA A 40 -6.55 19.65 0.24
C ALA A 40 -7.55 19.55 1.39
N GLU A 41 -8.43 20.54 1.51
CA GLU A 41 -9.45 20.62 2.58
C GLU A 41 -10.48 19.50 2.46
N ARG A 42 -10.78 19.07 1.23
CA ARG A 42 -11.86 18.11 0.94
C ARG A 42 -11.41 16.98 0.04
N ASP A 43 -11.33 17.25 -1.26
CA ASP A 43 -10.98 16.26 -2.29
C ASP A 43 -9.65 16.66 -2.94
N LEU A 44 -8.79 15.68 -3.20
CA LEU A 44 -7.58 15.83 -4.02
C LEU A 44 -7.65 14.81 -5.15
N ASP A 45 -7.88 15.31 -6.36
CA ASP A 45 -7.87 14.50 -7.58
C ASP A 45 -6.55 14.71 -8.33
N THR A 46 -5.87 13.61 -8.66
CA THR A 46 -4.63 13.61 -9.46
C THR A 46 -4.88 12.83 -10.75
N HIS A 47 -4.67 13.47 -11.89
CA HIS A 47 -4.80 12.86 -13.21
C HIS A 47 -3.46 12.97 -13.95
N VAL A 48 -2.94 11.84 -14.41
CA VAL A 48 -1.68 11.75 -15.17
C VAL A 48 -1.97 10.97 -16.44
N GLU A 49 -1.91 11.64 -17.59
CA GLU A 49 -2.30 11.08 -18.90
C GLU A 49 -1.27 10.11 -19.50
N ALA A 50 -0.05 10.09 -18.96
CA ALA A 50 1.03 9.25 -19.44
C ALA A 50 1.67 8.49 -18.27
N ASN A 51 2.86 8.91 -17.84
CA ASN A 51 3.65 8.19 -16.86
C ASN A 51 3.79 9.01 -15.57
N GLU A 52 3.59 8.36 -14.42
CA GLU A 52 3.99 8.87 -13.11
C GLU A 52 5.18 8.06 -12.61
N SER A 53 6.22 8.74 -12.13
CA SER A 53 7.36 8.12 -11.45
C SER A 53 7.51 8.74 -10.07
N HIS A 54 7.73 7.92 -9.05
CA HIS A 54 7.91 8.39 -7.69
C HIS A 54 9.07 7.66 -7.00
N THR A 55 9.99 8.41 -6.43
CA THR A 55 11.16 7.91 -5.72
C THR A 55 11.26 8.59 -4.36
N VAL A 56 11.39 7.79 -3.31
CA VAL A 56 11.50 8.27 -1.93
C VAL A 56 12.84 7.76 -1.39
N GLY A 57 13.75 8.66 -1.02
CA GLY A 57 15.07 8.30 -0.50
C GLY A 57 15.07 7.87 0.98
N GLY A 58 14.00 8.15 1.72
CA GLY A 58 13.76 7.71 3.08
C GLY A 58 12.46 6.92 3.19
N ASP A 59 11.69 7.16 4.25
CA ASP A 59 10.47 6.40 4.52
C ASP A 59 9.23 6.96 3.81
N ARG A 60 8.36 6.06 3.34
CA ARG A 60 6.99 6.39 2.88
C ARG A 60 5.96 5.83 3.85
N LYS A 61 5.10 6.70 4.39
CA LYS A 61 3.95 6.30 5.22
C LYS A 61 2.64 6.73 4.58
N ILE A 62 1.69 5.80 4.47
CA ILE A 62 0.33 6.05 4.00
C ILE A 62 -0.63 5.72 5.14
N THR A 63 -1.65 6.55 5.34
CA THR A 63 -2.73 6.27 6.29
C THR A 63 -4.06 6.62 5.64
N VAL A 64 -4.90 5.62 5.43
CA VAL A 64 -6.24 5.77 4.87
C VAL A 64 -7.24 5.39 5.97
N LYS A 65 -8.07 6.34 6.40
CA LYS A 65 -9.09 6.10 7.43
C LYS A 65 -10.33 5.39 6.87
N GLY A 66 -10.60 5.60 5.59
CA GLY A 66 -11.68 4.96 4.86
C GLY A 66 -11.19 3.75 4.06
N LYS A 67 -11.76 3.59 2.86
CA LYS A 67 -11.39 2.50 1.93
C LYS A 67 -10.22 2.94 1.04
N HIS A 68 -9.25 2.04 0.86
CA HIS A 68 -8.29 2.10 -0.24
C HIS A 68 -8.71 1.12 -1.33
N SER A 69 -8.67 1.56 -2.59
CA SER A 69 -8.98 0.73 -3.75
C SER A 69 -7.98 1.06 -4.85
N GLU A 70 -7.42 0.03 -5.46
CA GLU A 70 -6.46 0.16 -6.55
C GLU A 70 -6.87 -0.82 -7.65
N THR A 71 -6.82 -0.36 -8.91
CA THR A 71 -7.11 -1.17 -10.08
C THR A 71 -5.94 -1.05 -11.04
N ILE A 72 -5.23 -2.16 -11.25
CA ILE A 72 -4.13 -2.26 -12.20
C ILE A 72 -4.58 -3.15 -13.36
N GLN A 73 -4.49 -2.65 -14.59
CA GLN A 73 -5.00 -3.37 -15.77
C GLN A 73 -4.07 -4.48 -16.27
N LEU A 74 -2.77 -4.33 -16.00
CA LEU A 74 -1.72 -5.26 -16.44
C LEU A 74 -1.05 -5.88 -15.22
N GLU A 75 0.18 -5.50 -14.92
CA GLU A 75 1.00 -6.11 -13.87
C GLU A 75 1.17 -5.17 -12.68
N ALA A 76 1.08 -5.75 -11.47
CA ALA A 76 1.54 -5.14 -10.24
C ALA A 76 2.65 -6.02 -9.66
N SER A 77 3.81 -5.42 -9.38
CA SER A 77 4.97 -6.12 -8.81
C SER A 77 5.46 -5.37 -7.56
N ILE A 78 5.72 -6.12 -6.49
CA ILE A 78 6.24 -5.61 -5.23
C ILE A 78 7.45 -6.47 -4.85
N ALA A 79 8.61 -5.84 -4.71
CA ALA A 79 9.82 -6.47 -4.24
C ALA A 79 10.25 -5.85 -2.90
N VAL A 80 10.49 -6.70 -1.91
CA VAL A 80 11.13 -6.33 -0.64
C VAL A 80 12.48 -7.02 -0.63
N GLU A 81 13.54 -6.27 -0.96
CA GLU A 81 14.90 -6.82 -1.09
C GLU A 81 15.50 -7.20 0.26
N GLU A 82 15.18 -6.41 1.30
CA GLU A 82 15.62 -6.63 2.68
C GLU A 82 14.45 -6.51 3.65
N GLY A 83 14.46 -7.32 4.72
CA GLY A 83 13.45 -7.29 5.76
C GLY A 83 12.27 -8.23 5.52
N SER A 84 11.06 -7.76 5.85
CA SER A 84 9.86 -8.61 5.93
C SER A 84 8.65 -7.98 5.26
N TYR A 85 7.78 -8.82 4.68
CA TYR A 85 6.48 -8.43 4.16
C TYR A 85 5.37 -8.94 5.09
N PHE A 86 4.50 -8.03 5.55
CA PHE A 86 3.41 -8.35 6.49
C PHE A 86 2.05 -8.01 5.89
N VAL A 87 1.09 -8.92 6.11
CA VAL A 87 -0.34 -8.68 5.85
C VAL A 87 -1.10 -9.00 7.13
N THR A 88 -1.75 -7.98 7.72
CA THR A 88 -2.51 -8.11 8.96
C THR A 88 -3.95 -7.67 8.74
N VAL A 89 -4.91 -8.51 9.15
CA VAL A 89 -6.34 -8.21 9.11
C VAL A 89 -6.96 -8.64 10.44
N ASP A 90 -7.20 -7.68 11.35
CA ASP A 90 -7.58 -7.99 12.74
C ASP A 90 -9.02 -8.52 12.91
N LYS A 91 -9.94 -8.12 12.03
CA LYS A 91 -11.39 -8.39 12.19
C LYS A 91 -12.06 -9.03 10.98
N GLY A 92 -11.34 -9.14 9.86
CA GLY A 92 -11.86 -9.53 8.56
C GLY A 92 -11.18 -10.76 8.00
N GLU A 93 -11.12 -10.84 6.67
CA GLU A 93 -10.54 -11.95 5.94
C GLU A 93 -9.52 -11.47 4.90
N VAL A 94 -8.58 -12.34 4.55
CA VAL A 94 -7.73 -12.19 3.37
C VAL A 94 -8.33 -13.04 2.26
N LYS A 95 -8.75 -12.40 1.16
CA LYS A 95 -9.29 -13.06 -0.03
C LYS A 95 -8.30 -12.94 -1.18
N ILE A 96 -7.84 -14.09 -1.68
CA ILE A 96 -7.00 -14.18 -2.87
C ILE A 96 -7.76 -15.01 -3.90
N LYS A 97 -8.00 -14.43 -5.08
CA LYS A 97 -8.64 -15.10 -6.21
C LYS A 97 -7.80 -14.90 -7.45
N ALA A 98 -7.45 -15.99 -8.11
CA ALA A 98 -6.74 -15.97 -9.39
C ALA A 98 -7.52 -16.79 -10.42
N ALA A 99 -7.40 -16.41 -11.70
CA ALA A 99 -8.01 -17.16 -12.80
C ALA A 99 -7.18 -18.38 -13.22
N THR A 100 -5.87 -18.33 -13.00
CA THR A 100 -4.91 -19.33 -13.50
C THR A 100 -4.31 -20.16 -12.36
N SER A 101 -3.63 -19.51 -11.42
CA SER A 101 -2.98 -20.19 -10.30
C SER A 101 -2.70 -19.24 -9.14
N ILE A 102 -2.56 -19.81 -7.95
CA ILE A 102 -1.97 -19.16 -6.77
C ILE A 102 -0.78 -20.01 -6.34
N THR A 103 0.40 -19.39 -6.18
CA THR A 103 1.64 -20.05 -5.79
C THR A 103 2.26 -19.34 -4.59
N LEU A 104 2.61 -20.10 -3.56
CA LEU A 104 3.46 -19.66 -2.45
C LEU A 104 4.73 -20.51 -2.48
N GLU A 105 5.89 -19.89 -2.59
CA GLU A 105 7.16 -20.57 -2.81
C GLU A 105 8.25 -20.04 -1.87
N VAL A 106 9.00 -20.97 -1.27
CA VAL A 106 10.18 -20.68 -0.43
C VAL A 106 11.26 -21.69 -0.76
N GLY A 107 12.27 -21.28 -1.52
CA GLY A 107 13.30 -22.20 -2.03
C GLY A 107 12.66 -23.37 -2.78
N SER A 108 12.90 -24.60 -2.34
CA SER A 108 12.32 -25.81 -2.95
C SER A 108 10.88 -26.13 -2.49
N SER A 109 10.35 -25.45 -1.48
CA SER A 109 9.02 -25.72 -0.92
C SER A 109 7.96 -24.89 -1.62
N LYS A 110 6.82 -25.50 -1.99
CA LYS A 110 5.71 -24.82 -2.70
C LYS A 110 4.34 -25.25 -2.21
N LEU A 111 3.41 -24.30 -2.17
CA LEU A 111 1.96 -24.50 -2.22
C LEU A 111 1.42 -23.91 -3.52
N VAL A 112 0.82 -24.74 -4.38
CA VAL A 112 0.29 -24.33 -5.68
C VAL A 112 -1.17 -24.75 -5.81
N MET A 113 -2.05 -23.82 -6.16
CA MET A 113 -3.45 -24.06 -6.53
C MET A 113 -3.63 -23.70 -8.00
N ASN A 114 -4.14 -24.63 -8.81
CA ASN A 114 -4.30 -24.45 -10.26
C ASN A 114 -5.76 -24.36 -10.69
N LYS A 115 -6.01 -23.72 -11.85
CA LYS A 115 -7.35 -23.60 -12.45
C LYS A 115 -8.04 -24.92 -12.79
N ASP A 116 -7.29 -26.01 -12.92
CA ASP A 116 -7.82 -27.36 -13.17
C ASP A 116 -8.31 -28.05 -11.90
N GLY A 117 -8.19 -27.39 -10.74
CA GLY A 117 -8.59 -27.91 -9.44
C GLY A 117 -7.49 -28.66 -8.70
N THR A 118 -6.31 -28.87 -9.31
CA THR A 118 -5.18 -29.50 -8.61
C THR A 118 -4.60 -28.56 -7.56
N ILE A 119 -4.35 -29.10 -6.36
CA ILE A 119 -3.66 -28.43 -5.27
C ILE A 119 -2.43 -29.26 -4.91
N THR A 120 -1.25 -28.66 -4.99
CA THR A 120 0.03 -29.33 -4.70
C THR A 120 0.70 -28.67 -3.51
N LEU A 121 1.09 -29.47 -2.53
CA LEU A 121 1.95 -29.07 -1.42
C LEU A 121 3.23 -29.91 -1.50
N SER A 122 4.38 -29.27 -1.61
CA SER A 122 5.66 -29.93 -1.86
C SER A 122 6.81 -29.30 -1.06
N GLY A 123 7.77 -30.13 -0.66
CA GLY A 123 8.96 -29.75 0.12
C GLY A 123 9.77 -31.00 0.50
N ILE A 124 10.92 -30.82 1.18
CA ILE A 124 11.76 -31.94 1.65
C ILE A 124 11.01 -32.80 2.68
N MET A 125 10.29 -32.16 3.59
CA MET A 125 9.44 -32.78 4.60
C MET A 125 8.16 -31.95 4.71
N VAL A 126 7.01 -32.63 4.66
CA VAL A 126 5.69 -32.01 4.82
C VAL A 126 5.00 -32.66 6.02
N ASN A 127 5.03 -31.97 7.15
CA ASN A 127 4.33 -32.42 8.36
C ASN A 127 2.89 -31.89 8.33
N VAL A 128 1.92 -32.78 8.53
CA VAL A 128 0.49 -32.42 8.63
C VAL A 128 0.01 -32.92 9.99
N GLU A 129 -0.16 -31.99 10.91
CA GLU A 129 -0.53 -32.26 12.30
C GLU A 129 -1.87 -31.60 12.62
N GLY A 130 -2.76 -32.33 13.27
CA GLY A 130 -4.08 -31.83 13.67
C GLY A 130 -4.37 -32.26 15.09
N THR A 131 -4.80 -31.32 15.93
CA THR A 131 -5.11 -31.59 17.35
C THR A 131 -6.43 -32.33 17.53
N THR A 132 -7.37 -32.15 16.59
CA THR A 132 -8.69 -32.80 16.63
C THR A 132 -8.88 -33.81 15.50
N LYS A 133 -8.58 -33.43 14.25
CA LYS A 133 -8.82 -34.27 13.07
C LYS A 133 -8.09 -33.75 11.83
N ILE A 134 -7.58 -34.65 11.00
CA ILE A 134 -7.14 -34.36 9.63
C ILE A 134 -8.05 -35.15 8.67
N ASN A 135 -8.64 -34.48 7.67
CA ASN A 135 -9.40 -35.14 6.60
C ASN A 135 -8.76 -34.77 5.27
N LEU A 136 -8.34 -35.78 4.50
CA LEU A 136 -7.75 -35.58 3.18
C LEU A 136 -8.68 -35.99 2.04
N ASN A 137 -9.79 -36.70 2.34
CA ASN A 137 -10.72 -37.23 1.34
C ASN A 137 -12.05 -37.71 2.00
N LYS A 138 -12.81 -36.83 2.65
CA LYS A 138 -14.11 -37.18 3.24
C LYS A 138 -15.26 -36.48 2.53
#